data_AF-A0A963WRJ1-F1
#
_entry.id   AF-A0A963WRJ1-F1
#
_cell.length_a   1.000
_cell.length_b   1.000
_cell.length_c   1.000
_cell.angle_alpha   90.00
_cell.angle_beta   90.00
_cell.angle_gamma   90.00
#
_symmetry.space_group_name_H-M   'P 1'
#
loop_
_entity.id
_entity.type
_entity.pdbx_description
1 polymer ?
#
loop_
_entity_poly.entity_id
_entity_poly.type
_entity_poly.pdbx_seq_one_letter_code
_entity_poly.pdbx_strand_id
1 'polypeptide(L)'
;MMKRRAILAVLAAVAAAPAHAEDWRFVASTAGAAHYIDADSIVADGSVRDLTSFMGYQDALPNTEPKNTYYVEMRMKIDCDGRKQANVRGSAFGLDHKLRATAELPVSFRPVQPQTAAAHYLDFVCTADRTRYDKVDDPFIATDIRFNRGG
;
A
#
# COMPACT_ATOMS: atom_id res chain seq x y z
N MET A 1 -53.72 -28.73 -28.74
CA MET A 1 -52.43 -29.04 -28.05
C MET A 1 -51.46 -27.91 -28.30
N MET A 2 -51.23 -27.07 -27.30
CA MET A 2 -50.34 -25.91 -27.36
C MET A 2 -49.40 -26.01 -26.16
N LYS A 3 -48.08 -26.00 -26.40
CA LYS A 3 -47.01 -25.55 -25.50
C LYS A 3 -45.66 -25.97 -26.10
N ARG A 4 -45.13 -25.19 -27.04
CA ARG A 4 -43.69 -25.18 -27.31
C ARG A 4 -43.07 -24.24 -26.27
N ARG A 5 -42.38 -24.80 -25.29
CA ARG A 5 -41.63 -24.06 -24.28
C ARG A 5 -40.35 -23.54 -24.94
N ALA A 6 -40.21 -22.22 -25.04
CA ALA A 6 -38.96 -21.60 -25.41
C ALA A 6 -37.99 -21.66 -24.22
N ILE A 7 -36.73 -21.92 -24.55
CA ILE A 7 -35.59 -22.17 -23.68
C ILE A 7 -34.74 -20.90 -23.59
N LEU A 8 -34.09 -20.72 -22.43
CA LEU A 8 -32.93 -19.87 -22.11
C LEU A 8 -33.06 -18.33 -22.24
N ALA A 9 -32.80 -17.65 -21.13
CA ALA A 9 -31.58 -16.84 -21.00
C ALA A 9 -31.26 -16.61 -19.52
N VAL A 10 -30.15 -17.23 -19.08
CA VAL A 10 -29.48 -16.93 -17.82
C VAL A 10 -28.87 -15.52 -17.94
N LEU A 11 -29.46 -14.52 -17.30
CA LEU A 11 -28.76 -13.29 -16.95
C LEU A 11 -28.33 -13.38 -15.48
N ALA A 12 -27.32 -14.18 -15.23
CA ALA A 12 -26.50 -13.99 -14.04
C ALA A 12 -25.61 -12.77 -14.32
N ALA A 13 -26.15 -11.58 -14.08
CA ALA A 13 -25.33 -10.39 -13.92
C ALA A 13 -24.52 -10.58 -12.64
N VAL A 14 -23.38 -11.26 -12.77
CA VAL A 14 -22.30 -11.15 -11.80
C VAL A 14 -21.88 -9.69 -11.89
N ALA A 15 -22.40 -8.88 -10.99
CA ALA A 15 -21.85 -7.57 -10.71
C ALA A 15 -20.44 -7.81 -10.17
N ALA A 16 -19.49 -8.00 -11.07
CA ALA A 16 -18.10 -7.79 -10.80
C ALA A 16 -17.99 -6.31 -10.46
N ALA A 17 -18.19 -5.97 -9.18
CA ALA A 17 -17.61 -4.75 -8.66
C ALA A 17 -16.15 -4.80 -9.11
N PRO A 18 -15.63 -3.76 -9.78
CA PRO A 18 -14.21 -3.71 -10.03
C PRO A 18 -13.57 -3.88 -8.66
N ALA A 19 -12.87 -4.99 -8.46
CA ALA A 19 -11.75 -4.97 -7.54
C ALA A 19 -10.88 -3.86 -8.13
N HIS A 20 -11.04 -2.64 -7.61
CA HIS A 20 -10.27 -1.50 -8.05
C HIS A 20 -8.82 -1.95 -7.92
N ALA A 21 -8.20 -2.23 -9.06
CA ALA A 21 -6.85 -2.73 -9.10
C ALA A 21 -5.99 -1.62 -8.50
N GLU A 22 -5.44 -1.89 -7.32
CA GLU A 22 -4.65 -0.94 -6.53
C GLU A 22 -3.61 -0.24 -7.43
N ASP A 23 -3.40 1.07 -7.24
CA ASP A 23 -2.45 1.84 -8.05
C ASP A 23 -1.15 2.03 -7.29
N TRP A 24 -0.44 0.92 -7.07
CA TRP A 24 0.83 0.93 -6.36
C TRP A 24 1.91 1.65 -7.15
N ARG A 25 2.52 2.65 -6.50
CA ARG A 25 3.63 3.44 -7.05
C ARG A 25 4.88 3.27 -6.20
N PHE A 26 6.03 3.02 -6.83
CA PHE A 26 7.32 3.05 -6.16
C PHE A 26 7.71 4.50 -5.85
N VAL A 27 7.97 4.82 -4.59
CA VAL A 27 8.22 6.21 -4.15
C VAL A 27 9.62 6.46 -3.63
N ALA A 28 10.26 5.44 -3.06
CA ALA A 28 11.62 5.58 -2.53
C ALA A 28 12.29 4.22 -2.33
N SER A 29 13.61 4.24 -2.29
CA SER A 29 14.41 3.15 -1.73
C SER A 29 15.41 3.73 -0.73
N THR A 30 15.58 3.03 0.38
CA THR A 30 16.66 3.24 1.34
C THR A 30 17.63 2.05 1.26
N ALA A 31 18.74 2.11 2.00
CA ALA A 31 19.80 1.08 1.93
C ALA A 31 19.33 -0.36 2.23
N GLY A 32 18.15 -0.55 2.82
CA GLY A 32 17.60 -1.88 3.08
C GLY A 32 16.08 -1.95 2.96
N ALA A 33 15.43 -1.01 2.28
CA ALA A 33 13.99 -1.06 2.08
C ALA A 33 13.56 -0.41 0.75
N ALA A 34 12.49 -0.95 0.19
CA ALA A 34 11.75 -0.41 -0.95
C ALA A 34 10.37 0.06 -0.47
N HIS A 35 9.96 1.24 -0.89
CA HIS A 35 8.77 1.89 -0.41
C HIS A 35 7.80 2.17 -1.55
N TYR A 36 6.53 1.90 -1.31
CA TYR A 36 5.44 2.04 -2.26
C TYR A 36 4.23 2.70 -1.60
N ILE A 37 3.40 3.36 -2.39
CA ILE A 37 2.12 3.94 -1.96
C ILE A 37 1.04 3.51 -2.95
N ASP A 38 -0.12 3.10 -2.43
CA ASP A 38 -1.31 2.88 -3.26
C ASP A 38 -1.98 4.23 -3.51
N ALA A 39 -1.89 4.73 -4.75
CA ALA A 39 -2.43 6.04 -5.11
C ALA A 39 -3.97 6.09 -5.02
N ASP A 40 -4.65 4.96 -5.22
CA ASP A 40 -6.11 4.86 -5.16
C ASP A 40 -6.62 4.90 -3.71
N SER A 41 -5.77 4.56 -2.73
CA SER A 41 -6.09 4.68 -1.31
C SER A 41 -6.07 6.12 -0.77
N ILE A 42 -5.61 7.10 -1.56
CA ILE A 42 -5.44 8.47 -1.09
C ILE A 42 -6.78 9.18 -0.99
N VAL A 43 -7.21 9.47 0.24
CA VAL A 43 -8.45 10.20 0.53
C VAL A 43 -8.13 11.52 1.24
N ALA A 44 -8.77 12.61 0.80
CA ALA A 44 -8.55 13.94 1.36
C ALA A 44 -9.57 14.32 2.43
N ASP A 45 -9.07 14.83 3.55
CA ASP A 45 -9.83 15.47 4.62
C ASP A 45 -9.12 16.77 5.04
N GLY A 46 -9.58 17.91 4.49
CA GLY A 46 -8.91 19.20 4.67
C GLY A 46 -7.47 19.22 4.13
N SER A 47 -6.49 19.56 4.98
CA SER A 47 -5.05 19.48 4.66
C SER A 47 -4.46 18.08 4.85
N VAL A 48 -5.22 17.17 5.46
CA VAL A 48 -4.78 15.82 5.78
C VAL A 48 -5.18 14.87 4.65
N ARG A 49 -4.31 13.88 4.40
CA ARG A 49 -4.51 12.80 3.44
C ARG A 49 -4.36 11.47 4.16
N ASP A 50 -5.37 10.63 4.08
CA ASP A 50 -5.29 9.22 4.47
C ASP A 50 -4.73 8.42 3.30
N LEU A 51 -3.88 7.43 3.57
CA LEU A 51 -3.28 6.57 2.54
C LEU A 51 -2.86 5.20 3.09
N THR A 52 -2.59 4.28 2.17
CA THR A 52 -1.87 3.03 2.40
C THR A 52 -0.46 3.12 1.80
N SER A 53 0.54 2.77 2.58
CA SER A 53 1.90 2.52 2.08
C SER A 53 2.29 1.07 2.28
N PHE A 54 3.24 0.61 1.48
CA PHE A 54 3.86 -0.69 1.59
C PHE A 54 5.38 -0.53 1.65
N MET A 55 6.01 -1.30 2.54
CA MET A 55 7.45 -1.30 2.74
C MET A 55 7.95 -2.73 2.68
N GLY A 56 8.83 -3.00 1.73
CA GLY A 56 9.54 -4.26 1.62
C GLY A 56 10.98 -4.11 2.07
N TYR A 57 11.44 -4.93 3.02
CA TYR A 57 12.80 -4.85 3.58
C TYR A 57 13.75 -5.80 2.86
N GLN A 58 15.05 -5.50 2.82
CA GLN A 58 16.11 -6.35 2.24
C GLN A 58 16.32 -7.66 3.03
N ASP A 59 16.25 -7.55 4.35
CA ASP A 59 16.37 -8.66 5.29
C ASP A 59 15.16 -8.64 6.23
N ALA A 60 14.93 -9.75 6.92
CA ALA A 60 13.95 -9.76 8.01
C ALA A 60 14.28 -8.64 9.01
N LEU A 61 13.26 -7.88 9.41
CA LEU A 61 13.44 -6.86 10.42
C LEU A 61 13.95 -7.50 11.73
N PRO A 62 15.13 -7.09 12.23
CA PRO A 62 15.66 -7.65 13.46
C PRO A 62 14.82 -7.17 14.65
N ASN A 63 14.61 -8.05 15.62
CA ASN A 63 13.92 -7.73 16.88
C ASN A 63 12.47 -7.24 16.75
N THR A 64 11.78 -7.57 15.65
CA THR A 64 10.33 -7.36 15.57
C THR A 64 9.58 -8.60 16.05
N GLU A 65 8.47 -8.39 16.75
CA GLU A 65 7.43 -9.39 16.90
C GLU A 65 6.28 -9.00 15.95
N PRO A 66 5.88 -9.87 15.00
CA PRO A 66 6.36 -11.24 14.79
C PRO A 66 7.75 -11.28 14.16
N LYS A 67 8.54 -12.29 14.58
CA LYS A 67 9.84 -12.58 13.96
C LYS A 67 9.70 -12.83 12.46
N ASN A 68 10.76 -12.55 11.71
CA ASN A 68 10.82 -12.76 10.25
C ASN A 68 9.80 -11.90 9.47
N THR A 69 9.61 -10.65 9.89
CA THR A 69 8.84 -9.67 9.12
C THR A 69 9.68 -9.15 7.96
N TYR A 70 9.22 -9.36 6.74
CA TYR A 70 9.88 -8.89 5.50
C TYR A 70 9.12 -7.76 4.82
N TYR A 71 7.82 -7.63 5.12
CA TYR A 71 7.00 -6.57 4.55
C TYR A 71 6.08 -5.97 5.61
N VAL A 72 5.81 -4.69 5.45
CA VAL A 72 4.87 -3.95 6.28
C VAL A 72 3.98 -3.10 5.39
N GLU A 73 2.67 -3.32 5.49
CA GLU A 73 1.67 -2.39 5.01
C GLU A 73 1.31 -1.43 6.15
N MET A 74 1.18 -0.14 5.87
CA MET A 74 0.88 0.88 6.86
C MET A 74 -0.22 1.81 6.36
N ARG A 75 -1.32 1.90 7.11
CA ARG A 75 -2.30 3.00 6.99
C ARG A 75 -1.77 4.23 7.71
N MET A 76 -1.78 5.36 7.01
CA MET A 76 -1.09 6.58 7.43
C MET A 76 -1.95 7.81 7.19
N LYS A 77 -1.63 8.88 7.92
CA LYS A 77 -2.13 10.23 7.69
C LYS A 77 -0.96 11.16 7.40
N ILE A 78 -1.07 11.99 6.36
CA ILE A 78 -0.10 13.04 6.03
C ILE A 78 -0.82 14.39 6.03
N ASP A 79 -0.35 15.32 6.86
CA ASP A 79 -0.76 16.73 6.85
C ASP A 79 0.16 17.48 5.90
N CYS A 80 -0.38 17.87 4.74
CA CYS A 80 0.38 18.52 3.67
C CYS A 80 0.82 19.94 4.04
N ASP A 81 -0.02 20.67 4.77
CA ASP A 81 0.24 22.05 5.17
C ASP A 81 1.22 22.09 6.35
N GLY A 82 0.93 21.28 7.38
CA GLY A 82 1.79 21.18 8.56
C GLY A 82 3.07 20.37 8.33
N ARG A 83 3.19 19.67 7.20
CA ARG A 83 4.27 18.76 6.83
C ARG A 83 4.57 17.69 7.87
N LYS A 84 3.51 17.02 8.32
CA LYS A 84 3.57 15.99 9.38
C LYS A 84 3.02 14.65 8.89
N GLN A 85 3.46 13.58 9.54
CA GLN A 85 2.98 12.23 9.29
C GLN A 85 2.55 11.57 10.60
N ALA A 86 1.48 10.79 10.55
CA ALA A 86 1.08 9.84 11.58
C ALA A 86 0.88 8.44 10.98
N ASN A 87 1.27 7.42 11.73
CA ASN A 87 0.96 6.03 11.40
C ASN A 87 -0.29 5.63 12.21
N VAL A 88 -1.25 4.98 11.57
CA VAL A 88 -2.55 4.65 12.17
C VAL A 88 -2.69 3.17 12.42
N ARG A 89 -2.29 2.34 11.44
CA ARG A 89 -2.36 0.88 11.55
C ARG A 89 -1.27 0.24 10.73
N GLY A 90 -0.61 -0.77 11.29
CA GLY A 90 0.39 -1.58 10.58
C GLY A 90 -0.08 -3.03 10.42
N SER A 91 0.26 -3.64 9.30
CA SER A 91 0.13 -5.07 9.02
C SER A 91 1.51 -5.62 8.64
N ALA A 92 1.98 -6.65 9.34
CA ALA A 92 3.29 -7.27 9.13
C ALA A 92 3.15 -8.60 8.40
N PHE A 93 4.02 -8.86 7.42
CA PHE A 93 3.98 -10.04 6.57
C PHE A 93 5.35 -10.74 6.54
N GLY A 94 5.31 -12.07 6.45
CA GLY A 94 6.51 -12.89 6.26
C GLY A 94 6.92 -12.99 4.79
N LEU A 95 8.06 -13.64 4.52
CA LEU A 95 8.60 -13.86 3.16
C LEU A 95 7.63 -14.64 2.25
N ASP A 96 6.73 -15.44 2.82
CA ASP A 96 5.66 -16.15 2.12
C ASP A 96 4.43 -15.29 1.82
N HIS A 97 4.54 -13.97 1.97
CA HIS A 97 3.51 -12.94 1.79
C HIS A 97 2.29 -13.10 2.71
N LYS A 98 2.37 -14.00 3.69
CA LYS A 98 1.26 -14.22 4.64
C LYS A 98 1.31 -13.22 5.77
N LEU A 99 0.13 -12.71 6.12
CA LEU A 99 -0.08 -11.85 7.28
C LEU A 99 0.37 -12.57 8.55
N ARG A 100 1.16 -11.88 9.37
CA ARG A 100 1.68 -12.38 10.65
C ARG A 100 1.09 -11.64 11.84
N ALA A 101 0.92 -10.33 11.73
CA ALA A 101 0.32 -9.51 12.78
C ALA A 101 -0.28 -8.24 12.22
N THR A 102 -1.21 -7.65 12.99
CA THR A 102 -1.72 -6.30 12.77
C THR A 102 -1.68 -5.52 14.09
N ALA A 103 -1.42 -4.23 14.03
CA ALA A 103 -1.43 -3.36 15.19
C ALA A 103 -2.08 -2.02 14.85
N GLU A 104 -3.00 -1.56 15.71
CA GLU A 104 -3.49 -0.19 15.71
C GLU A 104 -2.49 0.69 16.49
N LEU A 105 -2.23 1.88 15.98
CA LEU A 105 -1.26 2.81 16.51
C LEU A 105 -1.96 4.09 16.97
N PRO A 106 -1.60 4.65 18.14
CA PRO A 106 -2.09 5.95 18.54
C PRO A 106 -1.74 7.00 17.48
N VAL A 107 -2.74 7.74 17.01
CA VAL A 107 -2.54 8.79 16.01
C VAL A 107 -1.72 9.91 16.64
N SER A 108 -0.45 10.01 16.23
CA SER A 108 0.48 11.03 16.67
C SER A 108 1.23 11.61 15.47
N PHE A 109 0.94 12.87 15.16
CA PHE A 109 1.60 13.57 14.06
C PHE A 109 3.02 13.97 14.45
N ARG A 110 3.98 13.54 13.66
CA ARG A 110 5.40 13.88 13.80
C ARG A 110 5.86 14.69 12.59
N PRO A 111 6.68 15.75 12.77
CA PRO A 111 7.26 16.49 11.66
C PRO A 111 8.05 15.58 10.73
N VAL A 112 7.84 15.74 9.42
CA VAL A 112 8.59 14.99 8.41
C VAL A 112 9.98 15.62 8.24
N GLN A 113 11.01 14.81 8.48
CA GLN A 113 12.40 15.24 8.30
C GLN A 113 12.82 15.14 6.83
N PRO A 114 13.63 16.08 6.31
CA PRO A 114 14.20 15.98 4.96
C PRO A 114 15.01 14.69 4.78
N GLN A 115 15.16 14.24 3.53
CA GLN A 115 16.00 13.08 3.17
C GLN A 115 15.61 11.77 3.88
N THR A 116 14.32 11.61 4.22
CA THR A 116 13.76 10.38 4.78
C THR A 116 12.70 9.80 3.85
N ALA A 117 12.37 8.52 4.01
CA ALA A 117 11.24 7.90 3.29
C ALA A 117 9.92 8.70 3.48
N ALA A 118 9.70 9.24 4.68
CA ALA A 118 8.55 10.09 4.99
C ALA A 118 8.51 11.37 4.14
N ALA A 119 9.66 11.94 3.76
CA ALA A 119 9.72 13.09 2.86
C ALA A 119 9.25 12.73 1.45
N HIS A 120 9.60 11.54 0.95
CA HIS A 120 9.10 11.03 -0.32
C HIS A 120 7.60 10.75 -0.29
N TYR A 121 7.07 10.27 0.85
CA TYR A 121 5.63 10.07 1.02
C TYR A 121 4.88 11.39 0.96
N LEU A 122 5.36 12.40 1.69
CA LEU A 122 4.78 13.73 1.67
C LEU A 122 4.80 14.32 0.27
N ASP A 123 5.93 14.22 -0.44
CA ASP A 123 6.07 14.69 -1.82
C ASP A 123 5.10 13.97 -2.77
N PHE A 124 4.94 12.65 -2.67
CA PHE A 124 4.00 11.86 -3.47
C PHE A 124 2.53 12.21 -3.18
N VAL A 125 2.17 12.32 -1.90
CA VAL A 125 0.79 12.48 -1.45
C VAL A 125 0.28 13.91 -1.65
N CYS A 126 1.16 14.89 -1.46
CA CYS A 126 0.81 16.30 -1.52
C CYS A 126 1.03 16.95 -2.89
N THR A 127 1.62 16.23 -3.86
CA THR A 127 1.68 16.68 -5.26
C THR A 127 0.44 16.25 -6.05
N ALA A 128 0.07 17.05 -7.05
CA ALA A 128 -0.94 16.68 -8.03
C ALA A 128 -0.39 15.76 -9.14
N ASP A 129 0.92 15.84 -9.42
CA ASP A 129 1.56 15.05 -10.48
C ASP A 129 2.24 13.80 -9.92
N ARG A 130 1.56 12.66 -10.09
CA ARG A 130 2.04 11.33 -9.69
C ARG A 130 2.63 10.53 -10.86
N THR A 131 2.66 11.10 -12.06
CA THR A 131 3.13 10.39 -13.27
C THR A 131 4.64 10.13 -13.25
N ARG A 132 5.39 10.88 -12.43
CA ARG A 132 6.83 10.69 -12.21
C ARG A 132 7.19 9.45 -11.38
N TYR A 133 6.21 8.70 -10.87
CA TYR A 133 6.44 7.52 -10.05
C TYR A 133 6.03 6.26 -10.81
N ASP A 134 6.94 5.29 -10.84
CA ASP A 134 6.76 4.03 -11.54
C ASP A 134 5.62 3.23 -10.91
N LYS A 135 4.70 2.76 -11.77
CA LYS A 135 3.64 1.83 -11.37
C LYS A 135 4.21 0.43 -11.18
N VAL A 136 3.73 -0.27 -10.17
CA VAL A 136 3.93 -1.71 -9.97
C VAL A 136 2.59 -2.39 -9.81
N ASP A 137 2.45 -3.62 -10.31
CA ASP A 137 1.20 -4.37 -10.20
C ASP A 137 1.02 -4.98 -8.80
N ASP A 138 2.11 -5.44 -8.21
CA ASP A 138 2.14 -6.05 -6.87
C ASP A 138 3.41 -5.61 -6.13
N PRO A 139 3.29 -4.91 -4.98
CA PRO A 139 4.45 -4.42 -4.24
C PRO A 139 5.23 -5.52 -3.51
N PHE A 140 4.64 -6.70 -3.25
CA PHE A 140 5.38 -7.87 -2.76
C PHE A 140 6.32 -8.39 -3.83
N ILE A 141 5.79 -8.69 -5.03
CA ILE A 141 6.57 -9.23 -6.15
C ILE A 141 7.64 -8.22 -6.60
N ALA A 142 7.29 -6.93 -6.69
CA ALA A 142 8.24 -5.88 -7.03
C ALA A 142 9.40 -5.79 -6.02
N THR A 143 9.12 -5.99 -4.73
CA THR A 143 10.14 -6.06 -3.68
C THR A 143 11.03 -7.27 -3.84
N ASP A 144 10.45 -8.45 -4.08
CA ASP A 144 11.21 -9.70 -4.20
C ASP A 144 12.15 -9.68 -5.41
N ILE A 145 11.70 -9.16 -6.54
CA ILE A 145 12.55 -8.95 -7.72
C ILE A 145 13.68 -7.99 -7.37
N ARG A 146 13.39 -6.85 -6.74
CA ARG A 146 14.39 -5.84 -6.39
C ARG A 146 15.49 -6.38 -5.48
N PHE A 147 15.16 -7.27 -4.57
CA PHE A 147 16.10 -7.86 -3.62
C PHE A 147 16.52 -9.29 -3.99
N ASN A 148 16.24 -9.75 -5.22
CA ASN A 148 16.58 -11.09 -5.70
C ASN A 148 16.12 -12.23 -4.76
N ARG A 149 14.90 -12.14 -4.23
CA ARG A 149 14.29 -13.16 -3.37
C ARG A 149 13.41 -14.18 -4.09
N GLY A 150 13.28 -14.04 -5.41
CA GLY A 150 12.60 -15.04 -6.23
C GLY A 150 13.38 -16.35 -6.23
N GLY A 151 12.85 -17.35 -5.53
CA GLY A 151 13.09 -18.77 -5.79
C GLY A 151 12.14 -19.29 -6.84
#